data_AF-A0A849HCR2-F1
#
_entry.id   AF-A0A849HCR2-F1
#
_cell.length_a   1.000
_cell.length_b   1.000
_cell.length_c   1.000
_cell.angle_alpha   90.00
_cell.angle_beta   90.00
_cell.angle_gamma   90.00
#
_symmetry.space_group_name_H-M   'P 1'
#
loop_
_entity.id
_entity.type
_entity.pdbx_description
1 polymer ?
#
loop_
_entity_poly.entity_id
_entity_poly.type
_entity_poly.pdbx_seq_one_letter_code
_entity_poly.pdbx_strand_id
1 'polypeptide(L)'
;MRSEAMEALDVLTGEWRTTLTNAWFLDPTDLEVPGVATGVWLSDAFVDFRWTMQGDVGGATSEQVLVLGRSDARNAYTALYHDERGVCRVFAMTFGGGEWTLSREDPDFYQRFVGTVGADRIDGRWEASEDQGKSWRKDFDLIFERA
;
A
#
# COMPACT_ATOMS: atom_id res chain seq x y z
N MET A 1 6.45 14.94 19.86
CA MET A 1 7.25 13.71 20.00
C MET A 1 6.35 12.58 19.58
N ARG A 2 6.82 11.76 18.64
CA ARG A 2 6.06 10.63 18.09
C ARG A 2 5.97 9.51 19.14
N SER A 3 4.91 8.71 19.07
CA SER A 3 4.84 7.47 19.86
C SER A 3 5.69 6.38 19.19
N GLU A 4 6.18 5.41 19.96
CA GLU A 4 6.95 4.26 19.45
C GLU A 4 6.23 3.55 18.29
N ALA A 5 4.90 3.43 18.39
CA ALA A 5 4.07 2.90 17.32
C ALA A 5 4.19 3.72 16.03
N MET A 6 4.07 5.04 16.12
CA MET A 6 4.25 5.90 14.94
C MET A 6 5.69 5.86 14.41
N GLU A 7 6.70 5.85 15.28
CA GLU A 7 8.12 5.73 14.88
C GLU A 7 8.40 4.46 14.06
N ALA A 8 7.66 3.37 14.27
CA ALA A 8 7.79 2.17 13.44
C ALA A 8 7.56 2.45 11.93
N LEU A 9 6.77 3.47 11.59
CA LEU A 9 6.52 3.87 10.19
C LEU A 9 7.67 4.68 9.57
N ASP A 10 8.71 5.05 10.32
CA ASP A 10 9.87 5.78 9.79
C ASP A 10 10.51 5.05 8.61
N VAL A 11 10.48 3.72 8.63
CA VAL A 11 10.98 2.89 7.54
C VAL A 11 10.26 3.18 6.22
N LEU A 12 8.99 3.61 6.21
CA LEU A 12 8.28 3.93 4.97
C LEU A 12 8.70 5.28 4.36
N THR A 13 9.33 6.15 5.15
CA THR A 13 9.65 7.53 4.74
C THR A 13 10.91 7.61 3.89
N GLY A 14 11.01 8.65 3.06
CA GLY A 14 12.07 8.82 2.07
C GLY A 14 11.62 8.47 0.66
N GLU A 15 12.58 8.29 -0.24
CA GLU A 15 12.33 7.99 -1.65
C GLU A 15 12.54 6.51 -1.95
N TRP A 16 11.73 6.00 -2.87
CA TRP A 16 11.78 4.63 -3.33
C TRP A 16 11.61 4.58 -4.84
N ARG A 17 12.30 3.63 -5.47
CA ARG A 17 11.87 3.04 -6.73
C ARG A 17 10.76 2.06 -6.43
N THR A 18 9.77 1.98 -7.32
CA THR A 18 8.75 0.94 -7.21
C THR A 18 8.57 0.22 -8.53
N THR A 19 8.19 -1.04 -8.46
CA THR A 19 7.90 -1.88 -9.61
C THR A 19 6.58 -2.59 -9.37
N LEU A 20 5.63 -2.41 -10.29
CA LEU A 20 4.44 -3.23 -10.39
C LEU A 20 4.74 -4.40 -11.34
N THR A 21 4.39 -5.62 -10.94
CA THR A 21 4.58 -6.82 -11.77
C THR A 21 3.61 -7.93 -11.36
N ASN A 22 3.66 -9.07 -12.07
CA ASN A 22 2.85 -10.26 -11.83
C ASN A 22 1.36 -9.94 -11.71
N ALA A 23 0.87 -9.15 -12.64
CA ALA A 23 -0.49 -8.64 -12.67
C ALA A 23 -1.30 -9.33 -13.76
N TRP A 24 -2.48 -9.84 -13.41
CA TRP A 24 -3.29 -10.63 -14.35
C TRP A 24 -3.83 -9.82 -15.54
N PHE A 25 -3.86 -8.48 -15.41
CA PHE A 25 -4.33 -7.55 -16.44
C PHE A 25 -3.20 -6.97 -17.31
N LEU A 26 -1.94 -7.36 -17.08
CA LEU A 26 -0.84 -6.99 -17.96
C LEU A 26 -0.64 -8.05 -19.06
N ASP A 27 -0.10 -7.62 -20.19
CA ASP A 27 0.30 -8.48 -21.30
C ASP A 27 1.75 -8.19 -21.72
N PRO A 28 2.72 -9.05 -21.38
CA PRO A 28 2.56 -10.28 -20.59
C PRO A 28 2.32 -9.99 -19.09
N THR A 29 1.79 -10.98 -18.37
CA THR A 29 1.40 -10.82 -16.94
C THR A 29 2.58 -10.53 -15.99
N ASP A 30 3.80 -10.91 -16.39
CA ASP A 30 5.04 -10.68 -15.64
C ASP A 30 5.75 -9.39 -16.07
N LEU A 31 5.14 -8.57 -16.93
CA LEU A 31 5.68 -7.28 -17.32
C LEU A 31 5.95 -6.42 -16.08
N GLU A 32 7.16 -5.88 -16.00
CA GLU A 32 7.57 -4.94 -14.96
C GLU A 32 7.26 -3.51 -15.40
N VAL A 33 6.40 -2.84 -14.64
CA VAL A 33 6.05 -1.44 -14.82
C VAL A 33 6.76 -0.61 -13.75
N PRO A 34 7.77 0.20 -14.11
CA PRO A 34 8.55 0.97 -13.16
C PRO A 34 7.77 2.18 -12.63
N GLY A 35 8.14 2.66 -11.47
CA GLY A 35 7.55 3.83 -10.83
C GLY A 35 8.45 4.41 -9.75
N VAL A 36 7.94 5.42 -9.07
CA VAL A 36 8.57 6.03 -7.90
C VAL A 36 7.58 6.14 -6.75
N ALA A 37 8.07 6.05 -5.53
CA ALA A 37 7.28 6.28 -4.32
C ALA A 37 8.01 7.21 -3.36
N THR A 38 7.23 7.95 -2.57
CA THR A 38 7.73 8.82 -1.52
C THR A 38 6.90 8.66 -0.26
N GLY A 39 7.56 8.59 0.88
CA GLY A 39 6.94 8.65 2.20
C GLY A 39 7.38 9.91 2.94
N VAL A 40 6.42 10.72 3.38
CA VAL A 40 6.68 12.00 4.06
C VAL A 40 5.88 12.07 5.35
N TRP A 41 6.55 12.49 6.43
CA TRP A 41 5.89 12.81 7.69
C TRP A 41 5.04 14.08 7.56
N LEU A 42 3.77 13.99 7.96
CA LEU A 42 2.93 15.15 8.25
C LEU A 42 2.84 15.32 9.76
N SER A 43 3.60 16.27 10.28
CA SER A 43 3.77 16.46 11.73
C SER A 43 4.28 15.17 12.39
N ASP A 44 3.87 14.91 13.64
CA ASP A 44 4.27 13.75 14.44
C ASP A 44 3.22 12.63 14.43
N ALA A 45 2.22 12.69 13.53
CA ALA A 45 1.01 11.88 13.63
C ALA A 45 0.61 11.13 12.35
N PHE A 46 1.15 11.50 11.18
CA PHE A 46 0.77 10.87 9.93
C PHE A 46 1.95 10.68 8.97
N VAL A 47 1.87 9.63 8.15
CA VAL A 47 2.75 9.43 6.99
C VAL A 47 1.91 9.51 5.73
N ASP A 48 2.26 10.43 4.83
CA ASP A 48 1.78 10.48 3.45
C ASP A 48 2.71 9.59 2.62
N PHE A 49 2.22 8.42 2.21
CA PHE A 49 2.94 7.47 1.36
C PHE A 49 2.25 7.40 0.00
N ARG A 50 2.95 7.88 -1.03
CA ARG A 50 2.42 7.98 -2.39
C ARG A 50 3.32 7.27 -3.37
N TRP A 51 2.74 6.70 -4.41
CA TRP A 51 3.52 6.17 -5.53
C TRP A 51 2.84 6.40 -6.86
N THR A 52 3.67 6.53 -7.89
CA THR A 52 3.25 6.74 -9.27
C THR A 52 3.99 5.77 -10.19
N MET A 53 3.23 5.02 -10.96
CA MET A 53 3.73 4.11 -12.00
C MET A 53 3.91 4.86 -13.32
N GLN A 54 4.91 4.47 -14.09
CA GLN A 54 5.28 5.09 -15.36
C GLN A 54 4.95 4.15 -16.53
N GLY A 55 4.30 4.69 -17.56
CA GLY A 55 3.93 3.94 -18.76
C GLY A 55 2.52 3.37 -18.68
N ASP A 56 2.29 2.27 -19.40
CA ASP A 56 0.99 1.59 -19.43
C ASP A 56 0.85 0.69 -18.20
N VAL A 57 -0.15 0.97 -17.38
CA VAL A 57 -0.47 0.23 -16.14
C VAL A 57 -1.60 -0.78 -16.35
N GLY A 58 -2.09 -0.94 -17.58
CA GLY A 58 -3.21 -1.81 -17.90
C GLY A 58 -4.45 -1.46 -17.08
N GLY A 59 -5.00 -2.44 -16.35
CA GLY A 59 -6.18 -2.27 -15.49
C GLY A 59 -5.93 -1.65 -14.11
N ALA A 60 -4.67 -1.34 -13.76
CA ALA A 60 -4.33 -0.69 -12.49
C ALA A 60 -4.51 0.84 -12.53
N THR A 61 -4.32 1.46 -11.36
CA THR A 61 -4.13 2.90 -11.26
C THR A 61 -2.66 3.25 -11.36
N SER A 62 -2.40 4.39 -12.00
CA SER A 62 -1.09 5.00 -12.16
C SER A 62 -0.64 5.76 -10.91
N GLU A 63 -1.53 6.33 -10.11
CA GLU A 63 -1.21 7.03 -8.86
C GLU A 63 -2.00 6.47 -7.69
N GLN A 64 -1.34 6.31 -6.56
CA GLN A 64 -1.98 5.87 -5.32
C GLN A 64 -1.40 6.64 -4.14
N VAL A 65 -2.27 7.07 -3.25
CA VAL A 65 -1.92 7.83 -2.06
C VAL A 65 -2.50 7.13 -0.84
N LEU A 66 -1.66 6.94 0.17
CA LEU A 66 -2.04 6.48 1.50
C LEU A 66 -1.66 7.55 2.53
N VAL A 67 -2.61 7.95 3.36
CA VAL A 67 -2.33 8.70 4.59
C VAL A 67 -2.49 7.74 5.76
N LEU A 68 -1.37 7.40 6.39
CA LEU A 68 -1.27 6.44 7.47
C LEU A 68 -1.31 7.16 8.81
N GLY A 69 -2.21 6.74 9.70
CA GLY A 69 -2.33 7.31 11.03
C GLY A 69 -2.72 6.25 12.06
N ARG A 70 -2.85 6.67 13.32
CA ARG A 70 -3.20 5.79 14.44
C ARG A 70 -4.28 6.40 15.32
N SER A 71 -5.14 5.55 15.84
CA SER A 71 -6.12 5.90 16.87
C SER A 71 -5.65 5.33 18.22
N ASP A 72 -5.20 6.20 19.14
CA ASP A 72 -4.67 5.77 20.45
C ASP A 72 -5.68 4.97 21.27
N ALA A 73 -6.92 5.45 21.38
CA ALA A 73 -7.98 4.77 22.12
C ALA A 73 -8.35 3.39 21.54
N ARG A 74 -8.05 3.15 20.26
CA ARG A 74 -8.28 1.86 19.58
C ARG A 74 -7.01 1.02 19.47
N ASN A 75 -5.85 1.60 19.80
CA ASN A 75 -4.55 1.00 19.64
C ASN A 75 -4.34 0.40 18.23
N ALA A 76 -4.82 1.07 17.18
CA ALA A 76 -4.86 0.54 15.82
C ALA A 76 -4.50 1.61 14.78
N TYR A 77 -3.84 1.19 13.70
CA TYR A 77 -3.58 2.05 12.55
C TYR A 77 -4.78 2.10 11.62
N THR A 78 -4.84 3.16 10.83
CA THR A 78 -5.80 3.34 9.75
C THR A 78 -5.06 3.96 8.57
N ALA A 79 -5.37 3.48 7.37
CA ALA A 79 -4.88 4.09 6.13
C ALA A 79 -6.07 4.69 5.36
N LEU A 80 -5.98 5.98 5.06
CA LEU A 80 -6.89 6.64 4.12
C LEU A 80 -6.27 6.53 2.73
N TYR A 81 -7.03 6.01 1.77
CA TYR A 81 -6.58 5.79 0.42
C TYR A 81 -7.27 6.72 -0.57
N HIS A 82 -6.51 7.16 -1.58
CA HIS A 82 -7.01 7.86 -2.76
C HIS A 82 -6.23 7.44 -4.03
N ASP A 83 -6.89 7.44 -5.18
CA ASP A 83 -6.28 7.26 -6.51
C ASP A 83 -6.85 8.26 -7.54
N GLU A 84 -6.21 8.34 -8.72
CA GLU A 84 -6.57 9.31 -9.76
C GLU A 84 -7.97 9.09 -10.37
N ARG A 85 -8.64 7.97 -10.09
CA ARG A 85 -10.01 7.72 -10.53
C ARG A 85 -11.03 8.43 -9.63
N GLY A 86 -10.58 9.11 -8.58
CA GLY A 86 -11.44 9.76 -7.60
C GLY A 86 -12.01 8.78 -6.56
N VAL A 87 -11.44 7.57 -6.47
CA VAL A 87 -11.84 6.57 -5.45
C VAL A 87 -11.23 6.96 -4.12
N CYS A 88 -12.03 6.85 -3.05
CA CYS A 88 -11.59 7.02 -1.67
C CYS A 88 -11.92 5.76 -0.88
N ARG A 89 -10.99 5.27 -0.06
CA ARG A 89 -11.20 4.09 0.79
C ARG A 89 -10.57 4.28 2.17
N VAL A 90 -11.05 3.51 3.14
CA VAL A 90 -10.43 3.40 4.46
C VAL A 90 -10.03 1.95 4.67
N PHE A 91 -8.80 1.73 5.11
CA PHE A 91 -8.31 0.41 5.46
C PHE A 91 -7.98 0.34 6.95
N ALA A 92 -8.39 -0.77 7.58
CA ALA A 92 -7.76 -1.21 8.81
C ALA A 92 -6.32 -1.61 8.51
N MET A 93 -5.38 -1.18 9.34
CA MET A 93 -3.96 -1.39 9.08
C MET A 93 -3.26 -2.03 10.28
N THR A 94 -2.38 -2.99 9.99
CA THR A 94 -1.38 -3.48 10.95
C THR A 94 0.02 -3.18 10.42
N PHE A 95 0.93 -2.89 11.34
CA PHE A 95 2.32 -2.63 11.01
C PHE A 95 3.20 -3.02 12.19
N GLY A 96 4.17 -3.90 11.95
CA GLY A 96 5.10 -4.36 12.97
C GLY A 96 5.70 -5.73 12.62
N GLY A 97 6.83 -6.07 13.25
CA GLY A 97 7.47 -7.38 13.04
C GLY A 97 7.94 -7.65 11.61
N GLY A 98 8.12 -6.60 10.79
CA GLY A 98 8.43 -6.73 9.37
C GLY A 98 7.21 -7.01 8.49
N GLU A 99 5.99 -6.93 9.02
CA GLU A 99 4.75 -7.09 8.26
C GLU A 99 3.97 -5.78 8.18
N TRP A 100 3.39 -5.53 7.01
CA TRP A 100 2.45 -4.46 6.75
C TRP A 100 1.20 -5.02 6.09
N THR A 101 0.04 -4.87 6.75
CA THR A 101 -1.24 -5.26 6.15
C THR A 101 -2.21 -4.10 6.10
N LEU A 102 -3.01 -4.07 5.04
CA LEU A 102 -4.19 -3.23 4.89
C LEU A 102 -5.37 -4.16 4.61
N SER A 103 -6.50 -3.98 5.29
CA SER A 103 -7.73 -4.74 5.01
C SER A 103 -8.94 -3.81 4.95
N ARG A 104 -9.80 -4.06 3.96
CA ARG A 104 -11.05 -3.37 3.71
C ARG A 104 -12.13 -4.40 3.42
N GLU A 105 -13.21 -4.33 4.18
CA GLU A 105 -14.36 -5.23 4.09
C GLU A 105 -15.63 -4.44 3.81
N ASP A 106 -15.67 -3.80 2.63
CA ASP A 106 -16.79 -2.97 2.21
C ASP A 106 -17.85 -3.78 1.44
N PRO A 107 -19.09 -3.28 1.29
CA PRO A 107 -20.17 -4.01 0.63
C PRO A 107 -19.97 -4.31 -0.87
N ASP A 108 -19.04 -3.61 -1.54
CA ASP A 108 -18.74 -3.82 -2.96
C ASP A 108 -17.86 -5.06 -3.16
N PHE A 109 -16.69 -5.09 -2.53
CA PHE A 109 -15.77 -6.22 -2.51
C PHE A 109 -14.74 -6.02 -1.40
N TYR A 110 -14.13 -7.12 -0.97
CA TYR A 110 -13.09 -7.08 0.04
C TYR A 110 -11.73 -6.90 -0.64
N GLN A 111 -10.87 -6.10 -0.03
CA GLN A 111 -9.55 -5.82 -0.57
C GLN A 111 -8.52 -5.85 0.53
N ARG A 112 -7.34 -6.40 0.24
CA ARG A 112 -6.22 -6.36 1.17
C ARG A 112 -4.89 -6.13 0.48
N PHE A 113 -3.99 -5.48 1.22
CA PHE A 113 -2.57 -5.44 0.92
C PHE A 113 -1.84 -6.30 1.95
N VAL A 114 -0.89 -7.10 1.49
CA VAL A 114 0.02 -7.87 2.35
C VAL A 114 1.43 -7.58 1.90
N GLY A 115 2.26 -7.06 2.81
CA GLY A 115 3.65 -6.73 2.52
C GLY A 115 4.62 -7.15 3.61
N THR A 116 5.82 -7.49 3.17
CA THR A 116 6.99 -7.72 4.02
C THR A 116 7.89 -6.50 3.92
N VAL A 117 8.27 -5.92 5.07
CA VAL A 117 9.03 -4.68 5.17
C VAL A 117 10.43 -4.97 5.69
N GLY A 118 11.43 -4.74 4.84
CA GLY A 118 12.84 -4.67 5.20
C GLY A 118 13.33 -3.22 5.35
N ALA A 119 14.62 -3.05 5.60
CA ALA A 119 15.23 -1.73 5.74
C ALA A 119 15.28 -0.95 4.40
N ASP A 120 15.56 -1.68 3.33
CA ASP A 120 15.82 -1.16 1.99
C ASP A 120 14.88 -1.70 0.90
N ARG A 121 14.01 -2.65 1.25
CA ARG A 121 13.09 -3.31 0.34
C ARG A 121 11.75 -3.60 1.00
N ILE A 122 10.66 -3.39 0.26
CA ILE A 122 9.31 -3.80 0.64
C ILE A 122 8.74 -4.65 -0.49
N ASP A 123 8.32 -5.87 -0.18
CA ASP A 123 7.65 -6.76 -1.11
C ASP A 123 6.17 -6.85 -0.71
N GLY A 124 5.30 -6.26 -1.52
CA GLY A 124 3.87 -6.16 -1.30
C GLY A 124 3.04 -6.82 -2.40
N ARG A 125 1.79 -7.12 -2.09
CA ARG A 125 0.80 -7.52 -3.09
C ARG A 125 -0.60 -7.06 -2.72
N TRP A 126 -1.37 -6.71 -3.73
CA TRP A 126 -2.79 -6.43 -3.60
C TRP A 126 -3.62 -7.66 -3.97
N GLU A 127 -4.65 -7.91 -3.18
CA GLU A 127 -5.59 -9.00 -3.39
C GLU A 127 -7.02 -8.48 -3.22
N ALA A 128 -7.93 -9.05 -4.00
CA ALA A 128 -9.36 -8.75 -3.95
C ALA A 128 -10.19 -10.02 -3.78
N SER A 129 -11.35 -9.87 -3.16
CA SER A 129 -12.31 -10.93 -2.95
C SER A 129 -13.73 -10.41 -3.21
N GLU A 130 -14.44 -11.09 -4.11
CA GLU A 130 -15.82 -10.78 -4.49
C GLU A 130 -16.84 -11.66 -3.75
N ASP A 131 -16.36 -12.59 -2.91
CA ASP A 131 -17.16 -13.58 -2.19
C ASP A 131 -17.02 -13.46 -0.66
N GLN A 132 -16.79 -12.23 -0.18
CA GLN A 132 -16.68 -11.88 1.25
C GLN A 132 -15.53 -12.60 1.94
N GLY A 133 -14.37 -12.67 1.28
CA GLY A 133 -13.13 -13.21 1.83
C GLY A 133 -13.00 -14.73 1.75
N LYS A 134 -13.91 -15.45 1.07
CA LYS A 134 -13.82 -16.91 0.91
C LYS A 134 -12.73 -17.31 -0.07
N SER A 135 -12.55 -16.55 -1.15
CA SER A 135 -11.45 -16.67 -2.10
C SER A 135 -10.81 -15.32 -2.37
N TRP A 136 -9.50 -15.33 -2.63
CA TRP A 136 -8.71 -14.14 -2.87
C TRP A 136 -8.00 -14.27 -4.20
N ARG A 137 -8.26 -13.33 -5.10
CA ARG A 137 -7.50 -13.15 -6.34
C ARG A 137 -6.34 -12.21 -6.04
N LYS A 138 -5.11 -12.65 -6.35
CA LYS A 138 -3.98 -11.73 -6.44
C LYS A 138 -4.18 -10.83 -7.64
N ASP A 139 -4.17 -9.52 -7.41
CA ASP A 139 -4.30 -8.53 -8.48
C ASP A 139 -2.92 -8.21 -9.08
N PHE A 140 -1.94 -7.83 -8.25
CA PHE A 140 -0.57 -7.51 -8.68
C PHE A 140 0.40 -7.48 -7.49
N ASP A 141 1.70 -7.62 -7.76
CA ASP A 141 2.77 -7.34 -6.81
C ASP A 141 3.24 -5.89 -6.91
N LEU A 142 3.72 -5.34 -5.78
CA LEU A 142 4.43 -4.08 -5.69
C LEU A 142 5.75 -4.32 -4.96
N ILE A 143 6.85 -4.03 -5.62
CA ILE A 143 8.18 -4.04 -5.02
C ILE A 143 8.56 -2.58 -4.80
N PHE A 144 9.05 -2.23 -3.61
CA PHE A 144 9.66 -0.93 -3.34
C PHE A 144 11.11 -1.15 -2.94
N GLU A 145 12.02 -0.39 -3.53
CA GLU A 145 13.45 -0.44 -3.25
C GLU A 145 13.95 0.97 -3.01
N ARG A 146 14.86 1.17 -2.05
CA ARG A 146 15.39 2.51 -1.77
C ARG A 146 16.01 3.14 -3.02
N ALA A 147 15.69 4.40 -3.24
CA ALA A 147 16.19 5.16 -4.39
C ALA A 147 17.68 5.52 -4.28
#